data_AF-A0A528HDJ7-F1
#
_entry.id   AF-A0A528HDJ7-F1
#
_cell.length_a   1.000
_cell.length_b   1.000
_cell.length_c   1.000
_cell.angle_alpha   90.00
_cell.angle_beta   90.00
_cell.angle_gamma   90.00
#
_symmetry.space_group_name_H-M   'P 1'
#
loop_
_entity.id
_entity.type
_entity.pdbx_description
1 polymer ?
#
loop_
_entity_poly.entity_id
_entity_poly.type
_entity_poly.pdbx_seq_one_letter_code
_entity_poly.pdbx_strand_id
1 'polypeptide(L)'
;MTKSGSASAASKPSSGLSSKSRASQQASHSRAARKEYLSLLAELDRRRRTNQLAAYRPYPRQAEFHAAGATNRERLFMAGNQLGKTRAGGAEWAMHLTGRYPDWWQGKVFDTAVRFWAAGVTGEGTRDNPQRILLGPPQQPAASGTGMIPADAIVST
;
A
#
# COMPACT_ATOMS: atom_id res chain seq x y z
N MET A 1 -4.76 -91.33 4.85
CA MET A 1 -5.76 -90.32 5.25
C MET A 1 -5.07 -89.41 6.26
N THR A 2 -4.44 -88.31 5.85
CA THR A 2 -4.95 -86.94 5.58
C THR A 2 -4.60 -85.97 6.71
N LYS A 3 -3.62 -85.07 6.41
CA LYS A 3 -3.54 -83.63 6.79
C LYS A 3 -3.47 -83.28 8.29
N SER A 4 -2.84 -82.23 8.78
CA SER A 4 -2.24 -81.01 8.19
C SER A 4 -1.50 -80.27 9.31
N GLY A 5 -0.39 -79.61 9.00
CA GLY A 5 0.23 -78.64 9.89
C GLY A 5 -0.61 -77.36 10.06
N SER A 6 -0.42 -76.68 11.19
CA SER A 6 -0.90 -75.32 11.41
C SER A 6 0.30 -74.40 11.68
N ALA A 7 0.45 -73.42 10.79
CA ALA A 7 1.50 -72.42 10.80
C ALA A 7 1.24 -71.34 11.86
N SER A 8 2.32 -70.90 12.52
CA SER A 8 2.33 -69.72 13.39
C SER A 8 2.07 -68.45 12.56
N ALA A 9 1.01 -67.70 12.89
CA ALA A 9 0.68 -66.45 12.23
C ALA A 9 1.54 -65.31 12.80
N ALA A 10 2.47 -64.79 11.99
CA ALA A 10 3.18 -63.56 12.29
C ALA A 10 2.19 -62.37 12.29
N SER A 11 2.04 -61.71 13.44
CA SER A 11 1.27 -60.47 13.57
C SER A 11 1.91 -59.37 12.71
N LYS A 12 1.21 -58.90 11.67
CA LYS A 12 1.64 -57.73 10.90
C LYS A 12 1.66 -56.50 11.81
N PRO A 13 2.70 -55.66 11.78
CA PRO A 13 2.71 -54.43 12.55
C PRO A 13 1.65 -53.47 11.99
N SER A 14 0.87 -52.90 12.91
CA SER A 14 -0.12 -51.85 12.69
C SER A 14 0.52 -50.61 12.04
N SER A 15 0.33 -50.44 10.72
CA SER A 15 0.82 -49.29 9.95
C SER A 15 -0.10 -48.06 10.00
N GLY A 16 -1.20 -48.12 10.78
CA GLY A 16 -2.26 -47.11 10.78
C GLY A 16 -2.02 -45.84 11.62
N LEU A 17 -1.03 -45.86 12.52
CA LEU A 17 -0.76 -44.74 13.43
C LEU A 17 0.17 -43.68 12.82
N SER A 18 1.05 -44.06 11.88
CA SER A 18 2.03 -43.15 11.26
C SER A 18 1.45 -42.28 10.14
N SER A 19 0.37 -42.71 9.49
CA SER A 19 -0.25 -41.96 8.38
C SER A 19 -1.14 -40.81 8.89
N LYS A 20 -1.85 -41.03 10.02
CA LYS A 20 -2.67 -40.01 10.67
C LYS A 20 -1.84 -38.86 11.24
N SER A 21 -0.70 -39.16 11.85
CA SER A 21 0.21 -38.13 12.40
C SER A 21 0.82 -37.27 11.29
N ARG A 22 1.22 -37.89 10.17
CA ARG A 22 1.74 -37.20 8.99
C ARG A 22 0.69 -36.31 8.34
N ALA A 23 -0.55 -36.79 8.18
CA ALA A 23 -1.66 -35.98 7.65
C ALA A 23 -2.00 -34.79 8.57
N SER A 24 -2.00 -34.98 9.90
CA SER A 24 -2.21 -33.88 10.84
C SER A 24 -1.06 -32.86 10.83
N GLN A 25 0.19 -33.32 10.71
CA GLN A 25 1.34 -32.43 10.56
C GLN A 25 1.26 -31.64 9.24
N GLN A 26 0.91 -32.29 8.13
CA GLN A 26 0.77 -31.66 6.82
C GLN A 26 -0.36 -30.62 6.80
N ALA A 27 -1.50 -30.92 7.44
CA ALA A 27 -2.59 -29.96 7.63
C ALA A 27 -2.19 -28.78 8.52
N SER A 28 -1.41 -29.02 9.59
CA SER A 28 -0.90 -27.96 10.47
C SER A 28 0.10 -27.04 9.75
N HIS A 29 1.00 -27.60 8.94
CA HIS A 29 1.93 -26.84 8.10
C HIS A 29 1.19 -26.02 7.04
N SER A 30 0.16 -26.59 6.40
CA SER A 30 -0.69 -25.87 5.44
C SER A 30 -1.44 -24.70 6.10
N ARG A 31 -1.95 -24.89 7.33
CA ARG A 31 -2.61 -23.82 8.09
C ARG A 31 -1.63 -22.72 8.52
N ALA A 32 -0.42 -23.07 8.93
CA ALA A 32 0.64 -22.12 9.26
C ALA A 32 1.04 -21.29 8.03
N ALA A 33 1.30 -21.95 6.89
CA ALA A 33 1.61 -21.28 5.63
C ALA A 33 0.49 -20.34 5.16
N ARG A 34 -0.79 -20.76 5.31
CA ARG A 34 -1.94 -19.89 5.01
C ARG A 34 -2.01 -18.67 5.91
N LYS A 35 -1.71 -18.81 7.21
CA LYS A 35 -1.68 -17.69 8.16
C LYS A 35 -0.57 -16.69 7.81
N GLU A 36 0.62 -17.19 7.50
CA GLU A 36 1.75 -16.38 7.05
C GLU A 36 1.42 -15.62 5.77
N TYR A 37 0.86 -16.31 4.77
CA TYR A 37 0.43 -15.69 3.51
C TYR A 37 -0.57 -14.55 3.74
N LEU A 38 -1.58 -14.74 4.59
CA LEU A 38 -2.53 -13.68 4.94
C LEU A 38 -1.87 -12.50 5.65
N SER A 39 -0.89 -12.76 6.53
CA SER A 39 -0.11 -11.71 7.19
C SER A 39 0.69 -10.88 6.20
N LEU A 40 1.32 -11.52 5.22
CA LEU A 40 2.09 -10.84 4.17
C LEU A 40 1.17 -9.99 3.28
N LEU A 41 0.00 -10.48 2.92
CA LEU A 41 -0.99 -9.70 2.17
C LEU A 41 -1.47 -8.47 2.96
N ALA A 42 -1.73 -8.62 4.25
CA ALA A 42 -2.12 -7.50 5.11
C ALA A 42 -1.01 -6.44 5.22
N GLU A 43 0.25 -6.85 5.32
CA GLU A 43 1.38 -5.93 5.38
C GLU A 43 1.61 -5.20 4.03
N LEU A 44 1.50 -5.91 2.91
CA LEU A 44 1.57 -5.30 1.57
C LEU A 44 0.47 -4.25 1.38
N ASP A 45 -0.76 -4.59 1.76
CA ASP A 45 -1.88 -3.66 1.69
C ASP A 45 -1.67 -2.43 2.60
N ARG A 46 -1.19 -2.65 3.83
CA ARG A 46 -0.84 -1.55 4.75
C ARG A 46 0.19 -0.62 4.11
N ARG A 47 1.32 -1.15 3.63
CA ARG A 47 2.39 -0.33 2.99
C ARG A 47 1.87 0.45 1.79
N ARG A 48 1.05 -0.18 0.95
CA ARG A 48 0.45 0.46 -0.22
C ARG A 48 -0.48 1.60 0.17
N ARG A 49 -1.32 1.39 1.19
CA ARG A 49 -2.27 2.41 1.67
C ARG A 49 -1.57 3.57 2.36
N THR A 50 -0.52 3.31 3.14
CA THR A 50 0.18 4.34 3.92
C THR A 50 1.23 5.13 3.15
N ASN A 51 1.48 4.79 1.88
CA ASN A 51 2.44 5.50 1.04
C ASN A 51 1.99 5.48 -0.43
N GLN A 52 0.92 6.22 -0.74
CA GLN A 52 0.43 6.32 -2.12
C GLN A 52 1.44 6.99 -3.05
N LEU A 53 2.29 7.87 -2.51
CA LEU A 53 3.32 8.58 -3.27
C LEU A 53 4.30 7.63 -3.95
N ALA A 54 4.75 6.57 -3.26
CA ALA A 54 5.67 5.59 -3.85
C ALA A 54 5.11 4.92 -5.11
N ALA A 55 3.79 4.70 -5.16
CA ALA A 55 3.08 4.11 -6.28
C ALA A 55 2.62 5.13 -7.34
N TYR A 56 2.82 6.44 -7.10
CA TYR A 56 2.41 7.47 -8.05
C TYR A 56 3.29 7.43 -9.30
N ARG A 57 2.66 7.35 -10.46
CA ARG A 57 3.29 7.50 -11.78
C ARG A 57 2.43 8.45 -12.61
N PRO A 58 2.93 9.64 -12.98
CA PRO A 58 2.18 10.56 -13.81
C PRO A 58 2.06 10.02 -15.23
N TYR A 59 0.93 10.27 -15.87
CA TYR A 59 0.84 10.12 -17.33
C TYR A 59 1.49 11.35 -18.02
N PRO A 60 1.74 11.34 -19.34
CA PRO A 60 2.55 12.37 -20.00
C PRO A 60 2.16 13.82 -19.68
N ARG A 61 0.88 14.21 -19.74
CA ARG A 61 0.49 15.61 -19.44
C ARG A 61 0.65 15.99 -17.96
N GLN A 62 0.56 15.03 -17.04
CA GLN A 62 0.88 15.28 -15.63
C GLN A 62 2.39 15.49 -15.46
N ALA A 63 3.20 14.68 -16.14
CA ALA A 63 4.65 14.81 -16.11
C ALA A 63 5.10 16.16 -16.69
N GLU A 64 4.51 16.60 -17.81
CA GLU A 64 4.70 17.94 -18.38
C GLU A 64 4.32 19.04 -17.38
N PHE A 65 3.16 18.92 -16.74
CA PHE A 65 2.74 19.86 -15.70
C PHE A 65 3.79 19.94 -14.58
N HIS A 66 4.25 18.81 -14.04
CA HIS A 66 5.28 18.76 -13.00
C HIS A 66 6.60 19.38 -13.44
N ALA A 67 7.11 18.99 -14.62
CA ALA A 67 8.36 19.47 -15.18
C ALA A 67 8.36 20.99 -15.41
N ALA A 68 7.22 21.56 -15.83
CA ALA A 68 7.08 23.00 -15.99
C ALA A 68 7.40 23.79 -14.70
N GLY A 69 7.30 23.16 -13.52
CA GLY A 69 7.64 23.80 -12.25
C GLY A 69 9.11 24.12 -12.07
N ALA A 70 10.00 23.50 -12.84
CA ALA A 70 11.43 23.80 -12.78
C ALA A 70 11.73 25.25 -13.23
N THR A 71 10.98 25.76 -14.21
CA THR A 71 11.23 27.06 -14.84
C THR A 71 10.15 28.10 -14.55
N ASN A 72 8.95 27.68 -14.12
CA ASN A 72 7.81 28.58 -13.91
C ASN A 72 7.40 28.64 -12.43
N ARG A 73 7.34 29.86 -11.89
CA ARG A 73 6.87 30.10 -10.51
C ARG A 73 5.37 29.83 -10.36
N GLU A 74 4.60 30.15 -11.38
CA GLU A 74 3.14 30.02 -11.39
C GLU A 74 2.72 29.11 -12.55
N ARG A 75 1.80 28.19 -12.29
CA ARG A 75 1.33 27.21 -13.27
C ARG A 75 -0.14 26.89 -13.03
N LEU A 76 -0.85 26.66 -14.13
CA LEU A 76 -2.24 26.22 -14.10
C LEU A 76 -2.34 24.84 -14.76
N PHE A 77 -2.81 23.85 -14.01
CA PHE A 77 -3.16 22.55 -14.60
C PHE A 77 -4.58 22.59 -15.19
N MET A 78 -4.71 23.13 -16.40
CA MET A 78 -5.98 23.21 -17.11
C MET A 78 -6.35 21.85 -17.72
N ALA A 79 -7.36 21.19 -17.16
CA ALA A 79 -7.82 19.90 -17.65
C ALA A 79 -9.32 19.68 -17.35
N GLY A 80 -9.96 18.85 -18.18
CA GLY A 80 -11.34 18.40 -17.98
C GLY A 80 -11.56 17.55 -16.71
N ASN A 81 -12.80 17.15 -16.48
CA ASN A 81 -13.18 16.38 -15.30
C ASN A 81 -12.53 15.00 -15.29
N GLN A 82 -12.16 14.52 -14.10
CA GLN A 82 -11.57 13.20 -13.89
C GLN A 82 -10.23 12.93 -14.59
N LEU A 83 -9.57 13.94 -15.16
CA LEU A 83 -8.22 13.82 -15.75
C LEU A 83 -7.08 13.87 -14.73
N GLY A 84 -7.36 13.48 -13.48
CA GLY A 84 -6.33 13.32 -12.46
C GLY A 84 -5.70 14.61 -11.91
N LYS A 85 -6.33 15.79 -12.11
CA LYS A 85 -5.86 17.09 -11.56
C LYS A 85 -5.52 17.00 -10.07
N THR A 86 -6.47 16.48 -9.30
CA THR A 86 -6.35 16.33 -7.86
C THR A 86 -5.22 15.38 -7.46
N ARG A 87 -5.05 14.27 -8.19
CA ARG A 87 -4.04 13.27 -7.90
C ARG A 87 -2.64 13.80 -8.18
N ALA A 88 -2.46 14.52 -9.28
CA ALA A 88 -1.19 15.17 -9.63
C ALA A 88 -0.80 16.24 -8.61
N GLY A 89 -1.73 17.15 -8.27
CA GLY A 89 -1.48 18.18 -7.25
C GLY A 89 -1.12 17.57 -5.89
N GLY A 90 -1.86 16.55 -5.45
CA GLY A 90 -1.55 15.86 -4.19
C GLY A 90 -0.19 15.17 -4.18
N ALA A 91 0.20 14.53 -5.28
CA ALA A 91 1.50 13.89 -5.39
C ALA A 91 2.65 14.91 -5.39
N GLU A 92 2.54 15.98 -6.19
CA GLU A 92 3.52 17.07 -6.21
C GLU A 92 3.66 17.72 -4.83
N TRP A 93 2.53 17.96 -4.15
CA TRP A 93 2.54 18.49 -2.78
C TRP A 93 3.23 17.57 -1.79
N ALA A 94 2.93 16.27 -1.84
CA ALA A 94 3.60 15.30 -0.98
C ALA A 94 5.11 15.24 -1.24
N MET A 95 5.56 15.34 -2.50
CA MET A 95 6.99 15.42 -2.83
C MET A 95 7.63 16.67 -2.22
N HIS A 96 7.01 17.83 -2.39
CA HIS A 96 7.53 19.10 -1.86
C HIS A 96 7.55 19.15 -0.34
N LEU A 97 6.49 18.67 0.32
CA LEU A 97 6.39 18.67 1.78
C LEU A 97 7.38 17.71 2.44
N THR A 98 7.73 16.61 1.76
CA THR A 98 8.57 15.56 2.35
C THR A 98 10.01 15.53 1.80
N GLY A 99 10.30 16.27 0.73
CA GLY A 99 11.56 16.18 -0.01
C GLY A 99 11.74 14.84 -0.76
N ARG A 100 10.73 13.97 -0.81
CA ARG A 100 10.81 12.64 -1.44
C ARG A 100 10.52 12.73 -2.93
N TYR A 101 11.51 13.20 -3.68
CA TYR A 101 11.45 13.29 -5.14
C TYR A 101 11.81 11.95 -5.79
N PRO A 102 10.93 11.35 -6.62
CA PRO A 102 11.28 10.15 -7.38
C PRO A 102 12.33 10.42 -8.46
N ASP A 103 13.06 9.40 -8.91
CA ASP A 103 14.12 9.54 -9.93
C ASP A 103 13.66 10.15 -11.27
N TRP A 104 12.37 10.02 -11.60
CA TRP A 104 11.78 10.60 -12.81
C TRP A 104 11.44 12.08 -12.68
N TRP A 105 11.52 12.66 -11.47
CA TRP A 105 11.11 14.03 -11.18
C TRP A 105 11.99 15.05 -11.90
N GLN A 106 11.34 15.96 -12.65
CA GLN A 106 12.01 17.02 -13.41
C GLN A 106 11.48 18.41 -13.06
N GLY A 107 10.63 18.53 -12.03
CA GLY A 107 10.04 19.80 -11.60
C GLY A 107 10.91 20.53 -10.57
N LYS A 108 10.30 21.49 -9.86
CA LYS A 108 10.98 22.23 -8.79
C LYS A 108 11.38 21.28 -7.65
N VAL A 109 12.61 21.43 -7.16
CA VAL A 109 13.07 20.81 -5.92
C VAL A 109 13.19 21.90 -4.84
N PHE A 110 12.71 21.57 -3.65
CA PHE A 110 12.90 22.34 -2.43
C PHE A 110 13.85 21.55 -1.52
N ASP A 111 14.97 22.17 -1.17
CA ASP A 111 16.03 21.64 -0.30
C ASP A 111 15.84 22.05 1.17
N THR A 112 14.78 22.81 1.44
CA THR A 112 14.43 23.34 2.76
C THR A 112 12.96 23.08 3.07
N ALA A 113 12.60 23.12 4.35
CA ALA A 113 11.22 22.93 4.78
C ALA A 113 10.29 24.01 4.18
N VAL A 114 9.17 23.59 3.61
CA VAL A 114 8.19 24.46 2.95
C VAL A 114 6.88 24.58 3.74
N ARG A 115 6.15 25.68 3.52
CA ARG A 115 4.79 25.88 4.04
C ARG A 115 3.81 26.08 2.88
N PHE A 116 2.77 25.26 2.83
CA PHE A 116 1.79 25.27 1.76
C PHE A 116 0.44 25.79 2.25
N TRP A 117 -0.28 26.45 1.34
CA TRP A 117 -1.61 27.01 1.58
C TRP A 117 -2.55 26.47 0.52
N ALA A 118 -3.69 25.93 0.96
CA ALA A 118 -4.77 25.52 0.06
C ALA A 118 -5.86 26.59 0.05
N ALA A 119 -6.35 26.91 -1.14
CA ALA A 119 -7.44 27.87 -1.34
C ALA A 119 -8.51 27.27 -2.25
N GLY A 120 -9.76 27.64 -2.01
CA GLY A 120 -10.92 27.18 -2.76
C GLY A 120 -12.10 28.12 -2.53
N VAL A 121 -13.21 27.82 -3.22
CA VAL A 121 -14.40 28.70 -3.21
C VAL A 121 -15.16 28.62 -1.89
N THR A 122 -15.30 27.42 -1.32
CA THR A 122 -15.99 27.20 -0.04
C THR A 122 -15.01 26.74 1.03
N GLY A 123 -15.27 27.09 2.29
CA GLY A 123 -14.44 26.67 3.43
C GLY A 123 -14.40 25.15 3.59
N GLU A 124 -15.56 24.49 3.46
CA GLU A 124 -15.66 23.02 3.49
C GLU A 124 -14.84 22.37 2.39
N GLY A 125 -14.98 22.82 1.14
CA GLY A 125 -14.22 22.27 0.01
C GLY A 125 -12.71 22.52 0.14
N THR A 126 -12.32 23.65 0.73
CA THR A 126 -10.91 24.00 0.99
C THR A 126 -10.32 23.16 2.12
N ARG A 127 -11.12 22.76 3.11
CA ARG A 127 -10.70 21.85 4.20
C ARG A 127 -10.63 20.41 3.72
N ASP A 128 -11.73 19.90 3.17
CA ASP A 128 -11.92 18.45 3.00
C ASP A 128 -11.17 17.89 1.79
N ASN A 129 -11.09 18.64 0.69
CA ASN A 129 -10.43 18.12 -0.51
C ASN A 129 -8.91 17.93 -0.33
N PRO A 130 -8.16 18.92 0.20
CA PRO A 130 -6.75 18.72 0.49
C PRO A 130 -6.53 17.65 1.56
N GLN A 131 -7.30 17.66 2.67
CA GLN A 131 -7.16 16.64 3.72
C GLN A 131 -7.37 15.23 3.18
N ARG A 132 -8.45 15.00 2.43
CA ARG A 132 -8.77 13.70 1.82
C ARG A 132 -7.63 13.15 0.96
N ILE A 133 -6.96 14.03 0.22
CA ILE A 133 -5.94 13.66 -0.76
C ILE A 133 -4.55 13.55 -0.14
N LEU A 134 -4.22 14.44 0.78
CA LEU A 134 -2.89 14.51 1.39
C LEU A 134 -2.77 13.59 2.60
N LEU A 135 -3.78 13.55 3.46
CA LEU A 135 -3.74 12.84 4.74
C LEU A 135 -4.62 11.58 4.74
N GLY A 136 -5.75 11.61 4.04
CA GLY A 136 -6.76 10.56 4.06
C GLY A 136 -8.14 11.12 4.43
N PRO A 137 -9.21 10.30 4.38
CA PRO A 137 -10.58 10.78 4.55
C PRO A 137 -10.78 11.45 5.93
N PRO A 138 -11.13 12.76 5.99
CA PRO A 138 -11.21 13.49 7.26
C PRO A 138 -12.27 12.94 8.23
N GLN A 139 -13.32 12.33 7.69
CA GLN A 139 -14.39 11.69 8.44
C GLN A 139 -14.00 10.32 9.05
N GLN A 140 -12.80 9.81 8.76
CA GLN A 140 -12.29 8.54 9.27
C GLN A 140 -10.90 8.74 9.91
N PRO A 141 -10.83 9.13 11.19
CA PRO A 141 -9.54 9.37 11.88
C PRO A 141 -8.57 8.19 11.80
N ALA A 142 -9.09 6.95 11.86
CA ALA A 142 -8.29 5.73 11.73
C ALA A 142 -7.65 5.54 10.34
N ALA A 143 -8.12 6.27 9.32
CA ALA A 143 -7.56 6.28 7.98
C ALA A 143 -6.60 7.45 7.74
N SER A 144 -6.24 8.22 8.77
CA SER A 144 -5.17 9.23 8.68
C SER A 144 -3.84 8.58 8.29
N GLY A 145 -3.05 9.27 7.47
CA GLY A 145 -1.82 8.76 6.87
C GLY A 145 -2.04 7.81 5.69
N THR A 146 -3.26 7.70 5.15
CA THR A 146 -3.52 6.89 3.94
C THR A 146 -3.56 7.72 2.66
N GLY A 147 -3.23 9.02 2.73
CA GLY A 147 -3.19 9.93 1.58
C GLY A 147 -1.88 9.90 0.79
N MET A 148 -1.63 10.98 0.06
CA MET A 148 -0.40 11.18 -0.72
C MET A 148 0.81 11.45 0.17
N ILE A 149 0.64 12.15 1.29
CA ILE A 149 1.73 12.31 2.27
C ILE A 149 1.91 10.94 2.93
N PRO A 150 3.10 10.32 2.84
CA PRO A 150 3.36 9.05 3.49
C PRO A 150 3.12 9.13 5.00
N ALA A 151 2.51 8.09 5.59
CA ALA A 151 2.17 8.08 7.01
C ALA A 151 3.37 8.32 7.93
N ASP A 152 4.54 7.83 7.55
CA ASP A 152 5.80 7.99 8.29
C ASP A 152 6.37 9.42 8.24
N ALA A 153 5.81 10.29 7.40
CA ALA A 153 6.16 11.70 7.32
C ALA A 153 5.19 12.63 8.09
N ILE A 154 4.16 12.07 8.73
CA ILE A 154 3.18 12.82 9.52
C ILE A 154 3.54 12.69 11.00
N VAL A 155 3.89 13.82 11.61
CA VAL A 155 4.21 13.89 13.05
C VAL A 155 2.90 14.04 13.83
N SER A 156 2.72 13.25 14.89
CA SER A 156 1.61 13.50 15.82
C SER A 156 1.92 14.76 16.62
N THR A 157 0.98 15.71 16.63
CA THR A 157 1.04 16.89 17.50
C THR A 157 0.30 16.60 18.79
#